data_AF-A0A661SCD7-F1
#
_entry.id   AF-A0A661SCD7-F1
#
_cell.length_a   1.000
_cell.length_b   1.000
_cell.length_c   1.000
_cell.angle_alpha   90.00
_cell.angle_beta   90.00
_cell.angle_gamma   90.00
#
_symmetry.space_group_name_H-M   'P 1'
#
loop_
_entity.id
_entity.type
_entity.pdbx_description
1 polymer ?
#
loop_
_entity_poly.entity_id
_entity_poly.type
_entity_poly.pdbx_seq_one_letter_code
_entity_poly.pdbx_strand_id
1 'polypeptide(L)'
;MSYSHFTLKEIKDKFGIQIKESVSLFSKTQPSCEVSQFLSDFLESGIPLARSIGTDKARSEFIIAPVLAEIRKIMKNKISLFSGINFNVNQNHGLSGISDFIISSSDQQLELTKPVLTVVGAKDENIKAGIPRCMAEMIASRIFNEREGNGIKYVFGCVTTGTVWKFLRYSKGVIFVDTDDYYIREINKILGILSEIMSLFIFRLTVFPHPQK
;
A
#
# COMPACT_ATOMS: atom_id res chain seq x y z
N MET A 1 3.39 6.60 -21.12
CA MET A 1 3.21 7.41 -19.88
C MET A 1 3.69 6.57 -18.70
N SER A 2 4.44 7.17 -17.77
CA SER A 2 4.82 6.53 -16.51
C SER A 2 3.70 6.73 -15.47
N TYR A 3 3.57 5.84 -14.48
CA TYR A 3 2.64 5.97 -13.33
C TYR A 3 2.61 7.38 -12.70
N SER A 4 3.68 8.16 -12.85
CA SER A 4 3.86 9.52 -12.33
C SER A 4 2.93 10.59 -12.91
N HIS A 5 2.19 10.33 -14.00
CA HIS A 5 1.50 11.37 -14.77
C HIS A 5 -0.04 11.36 -14.63
N PHE A 6 -0.59 10.47 -13.79
CA PHE A 6 -2.05 10.38 -13.69
C PHE A 6 -2.65 11.52 -12.86
N THR A 7 -3.80 12.00 -13.30
CA THR A 7 -4.71 12.84 -12.52
C THR A 7 -5.92 12.03 -12.05
N LEU A 8 -6.64 12.50 -11.01
CA LEU A 8 -7.90 11.86 -10.58
C LEU A 8 -8.93 11.79 -11.70
N LYS A 9 -8.96 12.81 -12.58
CA LYS A 9 -9.85 12.84 -13.74
C LYS A 9 -9.51 11.71 -14.72
N GLU A 10 -8.23 11.52 -15.03
CA GLU A 10 -7.81 10.41 -15.89
C GLU A 10 -8.08 9.03 -15.28
N ILE A 11 -7.94 8.88 -13.96
CA ILE A 11 -8.29 7.63 -13.27
C ILE A 11 -9.77 7.28 -13.51
N LYS A 12 -10.66 8.27 -13.37
CA LYS A 12 -12.09 8.10 -13.62
C LYS A 12 -12.38 7.82 -15.10
N ASP A 13 -11.91 8.70 -15.97
CA ASP A 13 -12.26 8.72 -17.39
C ASP A 13 -11.68 7.52 -18.16
N LYS A 14 -10.41 7.15 -17.91
CA LYS A 14 -9.71 6.09 -18.66
C LYS A 14 -10.04 4.68 -18.18
N PHE A 15 -10.36 4.52 -16.90
CA PHE A 15 -10.51 3.19 -16.29
C PHE A 15 -11.92 2.92 -15.74
N GLY A 16 -12.85 3.88 -15.86
CA GLY A 16 -14.22 3.72 -15.37
C GLY A 16 -14.30 3.57 -13.84
N ILE A 17 -13.32 4.11 -13.11
CA ILE A 17 -13.21 3.97 -11.67
C ILE A 17 -14.02 5.05 -10.96
N GLN A 18 -14.84 4.66 -10.01
CA GLN A 18 -15.46 5.59 -9.07
C GLN A 18 -14.53 5.86 -7.89
N ILE A 19 -14.49 7.09 -7.40
CA ILE A 19 -13.67 7.49 -6.25
C ILE A 19 -14.60 7.94 -5.13
N LYS A 20 -14.42 7.40 -3.91
CA LYS A 20 -15.16 7.78 -2.70
C LYS A 20 -14.19 8.18 -1.58
N GLU A 21 -14.43 9.33 -0.97
CA GLU A 21 -13.54 9.94 0.05
C GLU A 21 -14.27 10.15 1.39
N SER A 22 -15.44 9.53 1.58
CA SER A 22 -16.33 9.76 2.72
C SER A 22 -16.40 8.57 3.70
N VAL A 23 -15.42 7.66 3.65
CA VAL A 23 -15.45 6.40 4.41
C VAL A 23 -14.17 6.27 5.20
N SER A 24 -14.29 6.15 6.52
CA SER A 24 -13.18 5.71 7.37
C SER A 24 -13.00 4.20 7.17
N LEU A 25 -11.85 3.80 6.64
CA LEU A 25 -11.58 2.40 6.29
C LEU A 25 -11.10 1.60 7.51
N PHE A 26 -10.25 2.19 8.33
CA PHE A 26 -9.54 1.49 9.40
C PHE A 26 -9.60 2.14 10.78
N SER A 27 -10.53 3.08 11.02
CA SER A 27 -10.73 3.67 12.37
C SER A 27 -10.89 2.62 13.46
N LYS A 28 -11.63 1.54 13.18
CA LYS A 28 -11.92 0.45 14.12
C LYS A 28 -10.82 -0.61 14.24
N THR A 29 -9.80 -0.59 13.37
CA THR A 29 -8.70 -1.55 13.42
C THR A 29 -7.95 -1.42 14.74
N GLN A 30 -7.84 -2.51 15.49
CA GLN A 30 -7.04 -2.52 16.71
C GLN A 30 -5.60 -2.92 16.38
N PRO A 31 -4.61 -2.43 17.16
CA PRO A 31 -3.26 -2.99 17.10
C PRO A 31 -3.31 -4.51 17.31
N SER A 32 -2.96 -5.27 16.27
CA SER A 32 -2.99 -6.74 16.32
C SER A 32 -1.67 -7.34 16.83
N CYS A 33 -0.62 -6.52 16.88
CA CYS A 33 0.71 -6.89 17.35
C CYS A 33 1.41 -5.63 17.88
N GLU A 34 2.29 -5.82 18.87
CA GLU A 34 3.24 -4.79 19.26
C GLU A 34 4.41 -4.76 18.28
N VAL A 35 4.91 -3.56 18.00
CA VAL A 35 6.16 -3.36 17.28
C VAL A 35 7.29 -4.12 17.97
N SER A 36 8.12 -4.86 17.21
CA SER A 36 9.28 -5.50 17.82
C SER A 36 10.29 -4.46 18.30
N GLN A 37 11.05 -4.81 19.35
CA GLN A 37 12.10 -3.94 19.89
C GLN A 37 13.08 -3.49 18.80
N PHE A 38 13.48 -4.41 17.91
CA PHE A 38 14.35 -4.10 16.80
C PHE A 38 13.82 -2.98 15.90
N LEU A 39 12.54 -3.06 15.49
CA LEU A 39 11.95 -2.00 14.65
C LEU A 39 11.80 -0.70 15.45
N SER A 40 11.44 -0.79 16.73
CA SER A 40 11.34 0.38 17.62
C SER A 40 12.67 1.14 17.70
N ASP A 41 13.76 0.44 18.03
CA ASP A 41 15.11 1.01 18.16
C ASP A 41 15.60 1.57 16.81
N PHE A 42 15.32 0.86 15.73
CA PHE A 42 15.69 1.32 14.38
C PHE A 42 14.95 2.61 14.01
N LEU A 43 13.64 2.71 14.28
CA LEU A 43 12.86 3.89 13.95
C LEU A 43 13.19 5.09 14.85
N GLU A 44 13.58 4.86 16.10
CA GLU A 44 14.00 5.92 17.03
C GLU A 44 15.16 6.75 16.45
N SER A 45 16.14 6.09 15.83
CA SER A 45 17.27 6.75 15.16
C SER A 45 17.00 7.07 13.68
N GLY A 46 16.26 6.20 12.98
CA GLY A 46 15.98 6.30 11.55
C GLY A 46 15.06 7.47 11.18
N ILE A 47 14.05 7.77 11.99
CA ILE A 47 13.10 8.87 11.70
C ILE A 47 13.80 10.24 11.74
N PRO A 48 14.56 10.61 12.80
CA PRO A 48 15.32 11.86 12.81
C PRO A 48 16.34 11.95 11.67
N LEU A 49 17.02 10.85 11.35
CA LEU A 49 17.99 10.80 10.27
C LEU A 49 17.34 11.04 8.90
N ALA A 50 16.24 10.34 8.61
CA ALA A 50 15.49 10.51 7.37
C ALA A 50 14.99 11.95 7.17
N ARG A 51 14.49 12.57 8.24
CA ARG A 51 14.05 13.97 8.22
C ARG A 51 15.22 14.92 7.99
N SER A 52 16.37 14.68 8.61
CA SER A 52 17.55 15.53 8.47
C SER A 52 18.14 15.47 7.05
N ILE A 53 18.07 14.30 6.40
CA ILE A 53 18.49 14.13 5.00
C ILE A 53 17.45 14.71 4.03
N GLY A 54 16.15 14.56 4.32
CA GLY A 54 15.06 15.20 3.57
C GLY A 54 14.73 14.60 2.20
N THR A 55 15.39 13.51 1.78
CA THR A 55 15.14 12.89 0.47
C THR A 55 14.09 11.79 0.52
N ASP A 56 13.39 11.58 -0.60
CA ASP A 56 12.45 10.45 -0.78
C ASP A 56 13.13 9.11 -0.48
N LYS A 57 14.41 8.96 -0.90
CA LYS A 57 15.21 7.76 -0.66
C LYS A 57 15.46 7.53 0.82
N ALA A 58 15.84 8.56 1.58
CA ALA A 58 16.06 8.44 3.02
C ALA A 58 14.77 8.03 3.76
N ARG A 59 13.62 8.61 3.41
CA ARG A 59 12.32 8.22 4.01
C ARG A 59 11.96 6.77 3.64
N SER A 60 12.28 6.35 2.42
CA SER A 60 12.06 4.98 1.95
C SER A 60 12.92 3.96 2.70
N GLU A 61 14.21 4.23 2.87
CA GLU A 61 15.18 3.31 3.45
C GLU A 61 15.12 3.25 4.98
N PHE A 62 14.91 4.39 5.64
CA PHE A 62 14.99 4.48 7.11
C PHE A 62 13.63 4.44 7.81
N ILE A 63 12.51 4.48 7.08
CA ILE A 63 11.16 4.43 7.69
C ILE A 63 10.27 3.42 6.98
N ILE A 64 10.00 3.60 5.69
CA ILE A 64 8.97 2.82 4.98
C ILE A 64 9.38 1.35 4.84
N ALA A 65 10.55 1.08 4.28
CA ALA A 65 11.03 -0.29 4.05
C ALA A 65 11.15 -1.12 5.36
N PRO A 66 11.70 -0.58 6.48
CA PRO A 66 11.70 -1.28 7.77
C PRO A 66 10.30 -1.68 8.25
N VAL A 67 9.32 -0.78 8.14
CA VAL A 67 7.92 -1.07 8.54
C VAL A 67 7.32 -2.18 7.68
N LEU A 68 7.53 -2.14 6.36
CA LEU A 68 7.03 -3.16 5.44
C LEU A 68 7.73 -4.52 5.64
N ALA A 69 9.03 -4.51 5.94
CA ALA A 69 9.79 -5.71 6.25
C ALA A 69 9.30 -6.37 7.55
N GLU A 70 8.95 -5.58 8.56
CA GLU A 70 8.36 -6.08 9.80
C GLU A 70 7.01 -6.77 9.56
N ILE A 71 6.16 -6.23 8.67
CA ILE A 71 4.91 -6.89 8.28
C ILE A 71 5.15 -8.25 7.62
N ARG A 72 6.18 -8.37 6.77
CA ARG A 72 6.55 -9.67 6.21
C ARG A 72 6.92 -10.69 7.29
N LYS A 73 7.63 -10.25 8.34
CA LYS A 73 7.99 -11.06 9.50
C LYS A 73 6.75 -11.43 10.34
N ILE A 74 5.87 -10.47 10.63
CA ILE A 74 4.59 -10.70 11.36
C ILE A 74 3.75 -11.76 10.63
N MET A 75 3.69 -11.69 9.30
CA MET A 75 2.98 -12.68 8.47
C MET A 75 3.77 -13.98 8.26
N LYS A 76 4.81 -14.26 9.07
CA LYS A 76 5.61 -15.49 9.03
C LYS A 76 6.17 -15.80 7.63
N ASN A 77 6.58 -14.77 6.90
CA ASN A 77 7.09 -14.87 5.52
C ASN A 77 6.10 -15.49 4.51
N LYS A 78 4.78 -15.43 4.79
CA LYS A 78 3.71 -15.86 3.87
C LYS A 78 3.32 -14.82 2.83
N ILE A 79 4.01 -13.68 2.85
CA ILE A 79 3.96 -12.63 1.84
C ILE A 79 5.38 -12.32 1.35
N SER A 80 5.47 -11.67 0.20
CA SER A 80 6.71 -11.13 -0.33
C SER A 80 6.63 -9.62 -0.53
N LEU A 81 7.78 -8.96 -0.36
CA LEU A 81 7.94 -7.51 -0.43
C LEU A 81 8.87 -7.18 -1.58
N PHE A 82 8.39 -6.40 -2.54
CA PHE A 82 9.17 -5.89 -3.66
C PHE A 82 9.40 -4.41 -3.46
N SER A 83 10.65 -3.96 -3.66
CA SER A 83 11.07 -2.57 -3.49
C SER A 83 11.73 -2.09 -4.78
N GLY A 84 11.24 -1.00 -5.36
CA GLY A 84 11.82 -0.37 -6.55
C GLY A 84 11.81 -1.23 -7.81
N ILE A 85 10.78 -2.07 -8.01
CA ILE A 85 10.72 -2.97 -9.18
C ILE A 85 10.03 -2.32 -10.38
N ASN A 86 10.42 -2.76 -11.59
CA ASN A 86 9.67 -2.48 -12.80
C ASN A 86 8.30 -3.17 -12.75
N PHE A 87 7.22 -2.40 -12.87
CA PHE A 87 5.86 -2.90 -12.82
C PHE A 87 5.08 -2.48 -14.07
N ASN A 88 5.36 -3.14 -15.19
CA ASN A 88 4.87 -2.75 -16.52
C ASN A 88 3.67 -3.60 -16.95
N VAL A 89 2.47 -3.26 -16.46
CA VAL A 89 1.26 -4.06 -16.68
C VAL A 89 0.53 -3.69 -17.98
N ASN A 90 0.41 -2.40 -18.30
CA ASN A 90 -0.25 -1.94 -19.52
C ASN A 90 0.32 -0.60 -20.00
N GLN A 91 1.40 -0.69 -20.79
CA GLN A 91 2.11 0.49 -21.32
C GLN A 91 1.22 1.38 -22.20
N ASN A 92 0.33 0.78 -22.99
CA ASN A 92 -0.59 1.50 -23.88
C ASN A 92 -1.53 2.43 -23.10
N HIS A 93 -1.86 2.07 -21.86
CA HIS A 93 -2.68 2.88 -20.96
C HIS A 93 -1.86 3.63 -19.89
N GLY A 94 -0.53 3.63 -20.00
CA GLY A 94 0.36 4.32 -19.06
C GLY A 94 0.56 3.62 -17.71
N LEU A 95 0.08 2.38 -17.56
CA LEU A 95 0.27 1.56 -16.37
C LEU A 95 1.62 0.84 -16.43
N SER A 96 2.69 1.64 -16.38
CA SER A 96 4.07 1.20 -16.50
C SER A 96 5.02 2.16 -15.78
N GLY A 97 6.14 1.63 -15.29
CA GLY A 97 7.14 2.39 -14.54
C GLY A 97 7.67 1.61 -13.33
N ILE A 98 8.43 2.31 -12.49
CA ILE A 98 8.94 1.77 -11.22
C ILE A 98 7.89 2.01 -10.14
N SER A 99 7.51 0.95 -9.43
CA SER A 99 6.71 1.06 -8.20
C SER A 99 7.65 1.12 -7.00
N ASP A 100 7.35 1.98 -6.03
CA ASP A 100 8.23 2.18 -4.87
C ASP A 100 8.22 0.91 -4.02
N PHE A 101 7.03 0.42 -3.64
CA PHE A 101 6.89 -0.90 -3.01
C PHE A 101 5.60 -1.61 -3.41
N ILE A 102 5.68 -2.94 -3.51
CA ILE A 102 4.54 -3.82 -3.71
C ILE A 102 4.64 -4.99 -2.72
N ILE A 103 3.53 -5.28 -2.05
CA ILE A 103 3.38 -6.52 -1.28
C ILE A 103 2.51 -7.50 -2.07
N SER A 104 3.01 -8.73 -2.18
CA SER A 104 2.35 -9.85 -2.82
C SER A 104 1.84 -10.84 -1.78
N SER A 105 0.63 -11.37 -1.98
CA SER A 105 0.07 -12.43 -1.11
C SER A 105 0.59 -13.82 -1.49
N SER A 106 1.90 -13.92 -1.73
CA SER A 106 2.64 -15.12 -2.08
C SER A 106 3.94 -15.12 -1.28
N ASP A 107 4.45 -16.30 -0.90
CA ASP A 107 5.76 -16.41 -0.24
C ASP A 107 6.94 -16.35 -1.23
N GLN A 108 6.66 -16.33 -2.54
CA GLN A 108 7.66 -16.20 -3.58
C GLN A 108 8.22 -14.77 -3.65
N GLN A 109 9.52 -14.63 -3.38
CA GLN A 109 10.22 -13.34 -3.33
C GLN A 109 10.99 -12.99 -4.61
N LEU A 110 11.32 -14.00 -5.43
CA LEU A 110 12.09 -13.81 -6.66
C LEU A 110 11.25 -13.18 -7.78
N GLU A 111 9.94 -13.43 -7.77
CA GLU A 111 9.03 -12.98 -8.81
C GLU A 111 7.70 -12.53 -8.21
N LEU A 112 7.19 -11.40 -8.70
CA LEU A 112 5.90 -10.85 -8.29
C LEU A 112 4.77 -11.68 -8.89
N THR A 113 3.96 -12.32 -8.06
CA THR A 113 2.88 -13.21 -8.54
C THR A 113 1.48 -12.83 -8.12
N LYS A 114 1.28 -12.14 -6.98
CA LYS A 114 -0.06 -11.83 -6.44
C LYS A 114 -0.07 -10.44 -5.77
N PRO A 115 0.18 -9.33 -6.49
CA PRO A 115 0.22 -8.00 -5.91
C PRO A 115 -1.11 -7.62 -5.25
N VAL A 116 -1.11 -7.36 -3.94
CA VAL A 116 -2.32 -7.05 -3.16
C VAL A 116 -2.29 -5.69 -2.47
N LEU A 117 -1.11 -5.13 -2.25
CA LEU A 117 -0.92 -3.79 -1.69
C LEU A 117 0.22 -3.08 -2.42
N THR A 118 -0.04 -1.85 -2.88
CA THR A 118 0.98 -0.94 -3.41
C THR A 118 1.24 0.16 -2.40
N VAL A 119 2.50 0.57 -2.23
CA VAL A 119 2.88 1.67 -1.33
C VAL A 119 3.71 2.67 -2.11
N VAL A 120 3.20 3.90 -2.20
CA VAL A 120 3.82 5.02 -2.91
C VAL A 120 4.43 5.98 -1.90
N GLY A 121 5.73 6.26 -2.05
CA GLY A 121 6.40 7.34 -1.34
C GLY A 121 5.91 8.68 -1.88
N ALA A 122 5.33 9.50 -1.02
CA ALA A 122 4.94 10.86 -1.35
C ALA A 122 6.20 11.73 -1.58
N LYS A 123 6.27 12.30 -2.77
CA LYS A 123 7.26 13.32 -3.14
C LYS A 123 6.90 14.64 -2.47
N ASP A 124 7.92 15.41 -2.09
CA ASP A 124 7.77 16.72 -1.46
C ASP A 124 6.81 16.71 -0.25
N GLU A 125 6.76 15.56 0.43
CA GLU A 125 5.86 15.27 1.56
C GLU A 125 4.36 15.48 1.27
N ASN A 126 3.96 15.47 -0.01
CA ASN A 126 2.59 15.73 -0.44
C ASN A 126 1.81 14.43 -0.68
N ILE A 127 1.10 13.96 0.36
CA ILE A 127 0.23 12.78 0.29
C ILE A 127 -0.80 12.90 -0.84
N LYS A 128 -1.46 14.07 -0.97
CA LYS A 128 -2.53 14.26 -1.95
C LYS A 128 -2.04 14.12 -3.39
N ALA A 129 -0.83 14.61 -3.68
CA ALA A 129 -0.21 14.47 -4.99
C ALA A 129 0.15 13.01 -5.34
N GLY A 130 0.40 12.16 -4.33
CA GLY A 130 0.71 10.74 -4.53
C GLY A 130 -0.52 9.85 -4.79
N ILE A 131 -1.73 10.31 -4.45
CA ILE A 131 -2.97 9.52 -4.57
C ILE A 131 -3.23 9.01 -5.99
N PRO A 132 -3.18 9.83 -7.06
CA PRO A 132 -3.42 9.35 -8.42
C PRO A 132 -2.44 8.27 -8.87
N ARG A 133 -1.15 8.40 -8.51
CA ARG A 133 -0.12 7.39 -8.79
C ARG A 133 -0.47 6.07 -8.08
N CYS A 134 -0.79 6.14 -6.78
CA CYS A 134 -1.17 4.97 -6.00
C CYS A 134 -2.39 4.27 -6.61
N MET A 135 -3.42 5.01 -7.00
CA MET A 135 -4.59 4.46 -7.71
C MET A 135 -4.22 3.77 -9.02
N ALA A 136 -3.32 4.36 -9.83
CA ALA A 136 -2.85 3.73 -11.06
C ALA A 136 -2.10 2.42 -10.79
N GLU A 137 -1.23 2.38 -9.78
CA GLU A 137 -0.53 1.16 -9.38
C GLU A 137 -1.52 0.09 -8.86
N MET A 138 -2.55 0.48 -8.08
CA MET A 138 -3.62 -0.44 -7.65
C MET A 138 -4.41 -1.02 -8.83
N ILE A 139 -4.74 -0.20 -9.84
CA ILE A 139 -5.43 -0.64 -11.06
C ILE A 139 -4.55 -1.61 -11.84
N ALA A 140 -3.23 -1.34 -11.92
CA ALA A 140 -2.27 -2.23 -12.52
C ALA A 140 -2.18 -3.58 -11.77
N SER A 141 -2.13 -3.58 -10.43
CA SER A 141 -2.18 -4.81 -9.63
C SER A 141 -3.47 -5.61 -9.85
N ARG A 142 -4.63 -4.94 -9.96
CA ARG A 142 -5.89 -5.61 -10.31
C ARG A 142 -5.80 -6.29 -11.68
N ILE A 143 -5.36 -5.56 -12.72
CA ILE A 143 -5.24 -6.11 -14.09
C ILE A 143 -4.25 -7.27 -14.12
N PHE A 144 -3.11 -7.14 -13.42
CA PHE A 144 -2.14 -8.21 -13.28
C PHE A 144 -2.80 -9.46 -12.70
N ASN A 145 -3.48 -9.33 -11.56
CA ASN A 145 -4.15 -10.47 -10.91
C ASN A 145 -5.27 -11.10 -11.74
N GLU A 146 -5.98 -10.31 -12.54
CA GLU A 146 -7.00 -10.82 -13.45
C GLU A 146 -6.38 -11.64 -14.58
N ARG A 147 -5.28 -11.17 -15.18
CA ARG A 147 -4.55 -11.88 -16.25
C ARG A 147 -3.95 -13.19 -15.77
N GLU A 148 -3.39 -13.19 -14.56
CA GLU A 148 -2.80 -14.38 -13.93
C GLU A 148 -3.84 -15.32 -13.29
N GLY A 149 -5.15 -15.00 -13.37
CA GLY A 149 -6.20 -15.85 -12.83
C GLY A 149 -6.21 -15.99 -11.30
N ASN A 150 -5.62 -15.03 -10.57
CA ASN A 150 -5.44 -15.10 -9.12
C ASN A 150 -6.74 -14.98 -8.30
N GLY A 151 -7.84 -14.56 -8.92
CA GLY A 151 -9.14 -14.41 -8.25
C GLY A 151 -9.15 -13.39 -7.10
N ILE A 152 -8.23 -12.42 -7.13
CA ILE A 152 -8.11 -11.35 -6.13
C ILE A 152 -9.19 -10.29 -6.38
N LYS A 153 -10.08 -10.10 -5.41
CA LYS A 153 -11.23 -9.18 -5.50
C LYS A 153 -10.97 -7.78 -4.93
N TYR A 154 -9.90 -7.64 -4.16
CA TYR A 154 -9.53 -6.42 -3.45
C TYR A 154 -8.07 -6.13 -3.69
N VAL A 155 -7.75 -4.87 -3.94
CA VAL A 155 -6.36 -4.37 -3.97
C VAL A 155 -6.31 -3.17 -3.05
N PHE A 156 -5.26 -3.06 -2.26
CA PHE A 156 -5.04 -1.96 -1.34
C PHE A 156 -3.93 -1.06 -1.86
N GLY A 157 -3.98 0.20 -1.43
CA GLY A 157 -2.96 1.18 -1.71
C GLY A 157 -2.60 1.93 -0.43
N CYS A 158 -1.38 2.44 -0.38
CA CYS A 158 -0.95 3.37 0.63
C CYS A 158 -0.12 4.47 -0.01
N VAL A 159 -0.36 5.71 0.39
CA VAL A 159 0.54 6.83 0.11
C VAL A 159 1.16 7.24 1.44
N THR A 160 2.48 7.42 1.48
CA THR A 160 3.16 7.74 2.74
C THR A 160 4.33 8.69 2.57
N THR A 161 4.50 9.62 3.51
CA THR A 161 5.72 10.42 3.67
C THR A 161 6.75 9.70 4.56
N GLY A 162 6.52 8.44 4.93
CA GLY A 162 7.19 7.75 6.03
C GLY A 162 6.60 8.12 7.39
N THR A 163 6.33 9.40 7.65
CA THR A 163 5.78 9.86 8.94
C THR A 163 4.25 9.92 8.98
N VAL A 164 3.59 10.04 7.83
CA VAL A 164 2.13 10.03 7.67
C VAL A 164 1.77 8.99 6.62
N TRP A 165 0.76 8.17 6.89
CA TRP A 165 0.31 7.06 6.06
C TRP A 165 -1.17 7.23 5.76
N LYS A 166 -1.54 7.19 4.48
CA LYS A 166 -2.93 7.27 4.02
C LYS A 166 -3.26 6.06 3.16
N PHE A 167 -4.31 5.34 3.57
CA PHE A 167 -4.69 4.08 2.95
C PHE A 167 -5.84 4.22 1.95
N LEU A 168 -5.85 3.31 0.98
CA LEU A 168 -6.85 3.19 -0.07
C LEU A 168 -7.26 1.73 -0.22
N ARG A 169 -8.49 1.52 -0.69
CA ARG A 169 -9.00 0.19 -1.02
C ARG A 169 -9.76 0.22 -2.34
N TYR A 170 -9.41 -0.67 -3.25
CA TYR A 170 -10.19 -0.96 -4.45
C TYR A 170 -11.14 -2.14 -4.20
N SER A 171 -12.40 -1.99 -4.59
CA SER A 171 -13.36 -3.09 -4.69
C SER A 171 -14.45 -2.78 -5.71
N LYS A 172 -14.75 -3.73 -6.60
CA LYS A 172 -15.87 -3.69 -7.55
C LYS A 172 -15.98 -2.36 -8.33
N GLY A 173 -14.87 -1.88 -8.92
CA GLY A 173 -14.86 -0.64 -9.71
C GLY A 173 -14.82 0.65 -8.89
N VAL A 174 -14.74 0.57 -7.56
CA VAL A 174 -14.68 1.73 -6.67
C VAL A 174 -13.35 1.73 -5.92
N ILE A 175 -12.65 2.87 -5.92
CA ILE A 175 -11.54 3.16 -5.01
C ILE A 175 -12.06 4.03 -3.87
N PHE A 176 -11.88 3.55 -2.65
CA PHE A 176 -12.13 4.27 -1.42
C PHE A 176 -10.81 4.85 -0.93
N VAL A 177 -10.79 6.14 -0.60
CA VAL A 177 -9.70 6.82 0.11
C VAL A 177 -10.12 6.94 1.57
N ASP A 178 -9.29 6.47 2.48
CA ASP A 178 -9.55 6.60 3.92
C ASP A 178 -9.68 8.09 4.28
N THR A 179 -10.61 8.44 5.15
CA THR A 179 -10.71 9.80 5.68
C THR A 179 -9.53 10.11 6.60
N ASP A 180 -9.07 9.10 7.34
CA ASP A 180 -8.10 9.25 8.41
C ASP A 180 -6.65 9.23 7.89
N ASP A 181 -5.77 9.96 8.57
CA ASP A 181 -4.31 9.90 8.39
C ASP A 181 -3.70 9.20 9.60
N TYR A 182 -2.74 8.29 9.35
CA TYR A 182 -2.10 7.50 10.40
C TYR A 182 -0.63 7.92 10.55
N TYR A 183 -0.24 8.26 11.78
CA TYR A 183 1.09 8.82 12.05
C TYR A 183 2.07 7.73 12.51
N ILE A 184 3.33 7.86 12.12
CA ILE A 184 4.39 6.88 12.48
C ILE A 184 4.59 6.74 13.99
N ARG A 185 4.26 7.78 14.77
CA ARG A 185 4.25 7.73 16.25
C ARG A 185 3.26 6.70 16.80
N GLU A 186 2.23 6.35 16.02
CA GLU A 186 1.24 5.31 16.30
C GLU A 186 1.56 4.04 15.49
N ILE A 187 2.84 3.64 15.45
CA ILE A 187 3.32 2.51 14.63
C ILE A 187 2.49 1.23 14.83
N ASN A 188 2.08 0.93 16.06
CA ASN A 188 1.23 -0.23 16.36
C ASN A 188 -0.12 -0.19 15.62
N LYS A 189 -0.70 1.00 15.41
CA LYS A 189 -1.91 1.18 14.61
C LYS A 189 -1.63 0.91 13.13
N ILE A 190 -0.53 1.45 12.57
CA ILE A 190 -0.12 1.21 11.19
C ILE A 190 0.15 -0.29 10.95
N LEU A 191 0.87 -0.94 11.86
CA LEU A 191 1.13 -2.37 11.79
C LEU A 191 -0.15 -3.19 11.91
N GLY A 192 -1.10 -2.77 12.75
CA GLY A 192 -2.44 -3.36 12.84
C GLY A 192 -3.20 -3.29 11.51
N ILE A 193 -3.20 -2.12 10.86
CA ILE A 193 -3.84 -1.93 9.54
C ILE A 193 -3.20 -2.84 8.49
N LEU A 194 -1.87 -2.81 8.38
CA LEU A 194 -1.16 -3.64 7.41
C LEU A 194 -1.40 -5.13 7.68
N SER A 195 -1.42 -5.56 8.94
CA SER A 195 -1.73 -6.95 9.32
C SER A 195 -3.16 -7.34 8.98
N GLU A 196 -4.15 -6.47 9.24
CA GLU A 196 -5.55 -6.69 8.86
C GLU A 196 -5.67 -6.87 7.34
N ILE A 197 -5.04 -5.99 6.56
CA ILE A 197 -5.02 -6.08 5.08
C ILE A 197 -4.41 -7.42 4.64
N MET A 198 -3.26 -7.80 5.18
CA MET A 198 -2.58 -9.05 4.79
C MET A 198 -3.38 -10.31 5.18
N SER A 199 -4.05 -10.26 6.32
CA SER A 199 -4.85 -11.38 6.83
C SER A 199 -6.00 -11.76 5.91
N LEU A 200 -6.57 -10.80 5.16
CA LEU A 200 -7.59 -11.04 4.14
C LEU A 200 -7.14 -11.99 3.02
N PHE A 201 -5.83 -12.08 2.78
CA PHE A 201 -5.27 -12.87 1.68
C PHE A 201 -4.61 -14.18 2.14
N ILE A 202 -4.09 -14.21 3.37
CA ILE A 202 -3.42 -15.40 3.93
C ILE A 202 -4.42 -16.35 4.60
N PHE A 203 -5.34 -15.82 5.40
CA PHE A 203 -6.31 -16.61 6.12
C PHE A 203 -7.62 -16.63 5.33
N ARG A 204 -7.71 -17.44 4.27
CA ARG A 204 -9.03 -17.79 3.72
C ARG A 204 -9.72 -18.74 4.69
N LEU A 205 -10.27 -18.20 5.79
CA LEU A 205 -11.44 -18.74 6.49
C LEU A 205 -12.08 -17.60 7.32
N THR A 206 -13.40 -17.49 7.16
CA THR A 206 -14.39 -16.68 7.88
C THR A 206 -14.69 -15.23 7.44
N VAL A 207 -16.00 -15.03 7.31
CA VAL A 207 -16.78 -13.94 6.75
C VAL A 207 -16.54 -12.63 7.48
N PHE A 208 -16.22 -11.55 6.76
CA PHE A 208 -16.47 -10.19 7.27
C PHE A 208 -17.95 -9.84 7.04
N PRO A 209 -18.65 -9.29 8.04
CA PRO A 209 -20.03 -8.87 7.88
C PRO A 209 -20.05 -7.71 6.88
N HIS A 210 -20.87 -7.83 5.83
CA HIS A 210 -21.30 -6.67 5.08
C HIS A 210 -21.95 -5.67 6.04
N PRO A 211 -21.67 -4.36 5.92
CA PRO A 211 -22.56 -3.38 6.50
C PRO A 211 -23.91 -3.56 5.79
N GLN A 212 -24.87 -4.16 6.49
CA GLN A 212 -26.25 -4.14 6.06
C GLN A 212 -26.71 -2.68 6.09
N LYS A 213 -27.31 -2.28 4.95
CA LYS A 213 -28.16 -1.12 4.64
C LYS A 213 -28.20 0.02 5.67
#